data_AF-A0A3R7FY49-F1
#
_entry.id   AF-A0A3R7FY49-F1
#
_cell.length_a   1.000
_cell.length_b   1.000
_cell.length_c   1.000
_cell.angle_alpha   90.00
_cell.angle_beta   90.00
_cell.angle_gamma   90.00
#
_symmetry.space_group_name_H-M   'P 1'
#
loop_
_entity.id
_entity.type
_entity.pdbx_description
1 polymer ?
#
loop_
_entity_poly.entity_id
_entity_poly.type
_entity_poly.pdbx_seq_one_letter_code
_entity_poly.pdbx_strand_id
1 'polypeptide(L)'
;MVHVFLAVSGTLAVAAHVAVTMATSVSFVNDCAYDISLYDNNVTETIAGGSSTTRELADGFSGMFRNGTSAEATLAEFAISGGKAWYALSTVPPGAGNCTSYAECAVASGKTGYNVAMSITPNIGNTSANTECAAVTCESADCDGAYLYPTDNASISSSFVYSGTDAGSAAGTYGKVTEMSSCTTEDVSLTDPVGPFSEEVTMVFRGPMDIYNIGVFTGSSGSDWTKVSTYDSDAGTQDNMVFMNNMNIDYTGADSSPQGYSTSDGTSTATESTIFGGTLADASDVSVTGGGPCVSTGCEVNIMTATNCADEDGCIGYYDDMGFHGWDGGMKMFVTKVMMPTGSTANLPAIWMLNAQVVRASQYGCNCRGEGSEGGCGELDVAEVIETNTAQDKVSTHYYFYDGSVSPGGDNYASRPTDSAVTYVTIIDNSGTGMIKIIELGGDDFDFSVDSISSSTVSTWIDASVENLLS
;
A
#
# COMPACT_ATOMS: atom_id res chain seq x y z
N MET A 1 -13.86 -20.12 29.50
CA MET A 1 -13.87 -19.31 28.26
C MET A 1 -14.56 -20.10 27.16
N VAL A 2 -14.78 -19.52 25.99
CA VAL A 2 -15.27 -20.28 24.83
C VAL A 2 -14.09 -20.73 23.99
N HIS A 3 -13.95 -22.03 23.78
CA HIS A 3 -12.93 -22.58 22.87
C HIS A 3 -13.58 -22.96 21.55
N VAL A 4 -13.01 -22.48 20.45
CA VAL A 4 -13.46 -22.77 19.10
C VAL A 4 -12.42 -23.61 18.41
N PHE A 5 -12.80 -24.79 17.94
CA PHE A 5 -11.92 -25.70 17.21
C PHE A 5 -12.31 -25.74 15.74
N LEU A 6 -11.36 -25.43 14.87
CA LEU A 6 -11.55 -25.37 13.43
C LEU A 6 -10.88 -26.58 12.77
N ALA A 7 -11.66 -27.54 12.27
CA ALA A 7 -11.11 -28.70 11.58
C ALA A 7 -10.89 -28.40 10.09
N VAL A 8 -9.62 -28.33 9.68
CA VAL A 8 -9.24 -28.09 8.28
C VAL A 8 -9.10 -29.44 7.57
N SER A 9 -10.24 -29.95 7.08
CA SER A 9 -10.34 -31.25 6.41
C SER A 9 -9.64 -31.24 5.04
N GLY A 10 -8.48 -31.90 4.93
CA GLY A 10 -7.86 -32.24 3.66
C GLY A 10 -8.14 -33.69 3.25
N THR A 11 -9.36 -34.07 2.86
CA THR A 11 -9.59 -35.40 2.26
C THR A 11 -10.68 -35.41 1.18
N LEU A 12 -10.25 -35.71 -0.05
CA LEU A 12 -11.10 -36.16 -1.16
C LEU A 12 -11.64 -37.57 -0.83
N ALA A 13 -12.90 -37.69 -0.41
CA ALA A 13 -13.59 -38.97 -0.36
C ALA A 13 -14.56 -39.09 -1.54
N VAL A 14 -14.13 -39.77 -2.60
CA VAL A 14 -15.01 -40.16 -3.71
C VAL A 14 -15.87 -41.34 -3.25
N ALA A 15 -17.07 -41.05 -2.73
CA ALA A 15 -18.15 -42.02 -2.64
C ALA A 15 -19.05 -41.86 -3.89
N ALA A 16 -19.36 -42.97 -4.54
CA ALA A 16 -20.08 -43.01 -5.81
C ALA A 16 -21.32 -42.11 -5.85
N HIS A 17 -21.34 -41.18 -6.81
CA HIS A 17 -22.51 -40.42 -7.31
C HIS A 17 -23.23 -39.45 -6.36
N VAL A 18 -22.56 -38.89 -5.36
CA VAL A 18 -23.06 -37.69 -4.65
C VAL A 18 -21.95 -36.64 -4.60
N ALA A 19 -22.23 -35.42 -5.07
CA ALA A 19 -21.33 -34.29 -4.84
C ALA A 19 -21.29 -34.02 -3.34
N VAL A 20 -20.18 -34.36 -2.68
CA VAL A 20 -19.94 -33.98 -1.28
C VAL A 20 -19.47 -32.52 -1.33
N THR A 21 -20.31 -31.60 -0.89
CA THR A 21 -19.88 -30.22 -0.62
C THR A 21 -18.86 -30.28 0.51
N MET A 22 -17.62 -29.88 0.25
CA MET A 22 -16.60 -29.75 1.29
C MET A 22 -17.07 -28.64 2.25
N ALA A 23 -17.25 -28.99 3.52
CA ALA A 23 -17.58 -28.04 4.57
C ALA A 23 -16.47 -28.07 5.63
N THR A 24 -16.17 -26.89 6.17
CA THR A 24 -15.23 -26.71 7.26
C THR A 24 -16.00 -26.82 8.57
N SER A 25 -15.59 -27.76 9.42
CA SER A 25 -16.27 -28.03 10.69
C SER A 25 -15.71 -27.11 11.79
N VAL A 26 -16.59 -26.37 12.45
CA VAL A 26 -16.27 -25.45 13.54
C VAL A 26 -17.00 -25.89 14.79
N SER A 27 -16.25 -26.29 15.83
CA SER A 27 -16.82 -26.75 17.10
C SER A 27 -16.65 -25.70 18.19
N PHE A 28 -17.75 -25.27 18.79
CA PHE A 28 -17.80 -24.33 19.91
C PHE A 28 -17.95 -25.10 21.21
N VAL A 29 -16.98 -24.98 22.11
CA VAL A 29 -16.95 -25.60 23.44
C VAL A 29 -17.10 -24.52 24.50
N ASN A 30 -18.13 -24.65 25.34
CA ASN A 30 -18.39 -23.69 26.41
C ASN A 30 -17.77 -24.15 27.74
N ASP A 31 -16.56 -23.68 28.04
CA ASP A 31 -15.90 -23.91 29.34
C ASP A 31 -16.19 -22.78 30.34
N CYS A 32 -17.28 -22.04 30.15
CA CYS A 32 -17.76 -21.09 31.15
C CYS A 32 -18.61 -21.82 32.20
N ALA A 33 -18.69 -21.25 33.41
CA ALA A 33 -19.54 -21.76 34.49
C ALA A 33 -21.05 -21.50 34.28
N TYR A 34 -21.42 -20.95 33.11
CA TYR A 34 -22.76 -20.53 32.75
C TYR A 34 -23.05 -20.86 31.28
N ASP A 35 -24.33 -20.92 30.94
CA ASP A 35 -24.77 -21.19 29.57
C ASP A 35 -24.47 -19.98 28.67
N ILE A 36 -23.99 -20.24 27.45
CA ILE A 36 -23.81 -19.21 26.43
C ILE A 36 -24.91 -19.31 25.37
N SER A 37 -25.22 -18.17 24.76
CA SER A 37 -26.18 -18.06 23.66
C SER A 37 -25.42 -17.87 22.36
N LEU A 38 -25.01 -18.95 21.70
CA LEU A 38 -24.29 -18.87 20.43
C LEU A 38 -25.22 -18.29 19.35
N TYR A 39 -24.89 -17.11 18.84
CA TYR A 39 -25.66 -16.38 17.85
C TYR A 39 -24.84 -16.15 16.59
N ASP A 40 -25.42 -16.46 15.43
CA ASP A 40 -24.80 -16.39 14.10
C ASP A 40 -25.36 -15.25 13.22
N ASN A 41 -25.93 -14.22 13.86
CA ASN A 41 -26.70 -13.14 13.24
C ASN A 41 -28.08 -13.52 12.69
N ASN A 42 -28.51 -14.78 12.79
CA ASN A 42 -29.84 -15.21 12.39
C ASN A 42 -30.55 -16.01 13.50
N VAL A 43 -29.90 -17.04 14.04
CA VAL A 43 -30.44 -17.97 15.02
C VAL A 43 -29.56 -18.00 16.26
N THR A 44 -30.20 -18.12 17.42
CA THR A 44 -29.51 -18.32 18.70
C THR A 44 -29.69 -19.75 19.17
N GLU A 45 -28.60 -20.40 19.58
CA GLU A 45 -28.57 -21.73 20.20
C GLU A 45 -27.91 -21.63 21.59
N THR A 46 -28.51 -22.26 22.59
CA THR A 46 -27.92 -22.34 23.94
C THR A 46 -26.90 -23.47 24.01
N ILE A 47 -25.67 -23.17 24.42
CA ILE A 47 -24.64 -24.16 24.76
C ILE A 47 -24.48 -24.15 26.27
N ALA A 48 -24.92 -25.21 26.93
CA ALA A 48 -24.81 -25.33 28.39
C ALA A 48 -23.34 -25.34 28.83
N GLY A 49 -23.06 -24.89 30.06
CA GLY A 49 -21.71 -24.97 30.64
C GLY A 49 -21.15 -26.40 30.58
N GLY A 50 -19.94 -26.56 30.05
CA GLY A 50 -19.27 -27.84 29.80
C GLY A 50 -19.76 -28.61 28.57
N SER A 51 -20.66 -28.04 27.76
CA SER A 51 -21.17 -28.66 26.53
C SER A 51 -20.54 -28.04 25.28
N SER A 52 -20.83 -28.63 24.12
CA SER A 52 -20.37 -28.14 22.82
C SER A 52 -21.44 -28.26 21.74
N THR A 53 -21.28 -27.50 20.66
CA THR A 53 -22.05 -27.62 19.42
C THR A 53 -21.11 -27.44 18.23
N THR A 54 -21.52 -27.90 17.05
CA THR A 54 -20.71 -27.86 15.82
C THR A 54 -21.49 -27.18 14.70
N ARG A 55 -20.76 -26.48 13.83
CA ARG A 55 -21.25 -25.85 12.60
C ARG A 55 -20.44 -26.35 11.41
N GLU A 56 -21.13 -26.65 10.32
CA GLU A 56 -20.52 -26.98 9.04
C GLU A 56 -20.61 -25.76 8.13
N LEU A 57 -19.48 -25.13 7.86
CA LEU A 57 -19.38 -23.93 7.04
C LEU A 57 -19.03 -24.33 5.61
N ALA A 58 -19.94 -24.08 4.67
CA ALA A 58 -19.70 -24.40 3.26
C ALA A 58 -18.72 -23.41 2.62
N ASP A 59 -18.11 -23.82 1.50
CA ASP A 59 -17.38 -22.91 0.62
C ASP A 59 -18.24 -21.70 0.21
N GLY A 60 -17.67 -20.50 0.27
CA GLY A 60 -18.37 -19.22 0.14
C GLY A 60 -18.97 -18.67 1.43
N PHE A 61 -18.85 -19.36 2.57
CA PHE A 61 -19.30 -18.82 3.86
C PHE A 61 -18.46 -17.61 4.26
N SER A 62 -19.12 -16.54 4.68
CA SER A 62 -18.52 -15.39 5.36
C SER A 62 -19.48 -14.95 6.46
N GLY A 63 -19.03 -14.93 7.71
CA GLY A 63 -19.89 -14.63 8.83
C GLY A 63 -19.17 -14.71 10.17
N MET A 64 -19.95 -14.51 11.23
CA MET A 64 -19.42 -14.39 12.58
C MET A 64 -20.33 -15.04 13.61
N PHE A 65 -19.75 -15.48 14.72
CA PHE A 65 -20.43 -16.07 15.86
C PHE A 65 -20.12 -15.29 17.14
N ARG A 66 -21.11 -15.17 18.03
CA ARG A 66 -20.97 -14.44 19.29
C ARG A 66 -21.82 -15.02 20.41
N ASN A 67 -21.48 -14.69 21.65
CA ASN A 67 -22.32 -14.98 22.81
C ASN A 67 -23.37 -13.87 23.01
N GLY A 68 -24.62 -14.14 22.66
CA GLY A 68 -25.75 -13.22 22.76
C GLY A 68 -25.89 -12.33 21.52
N THR A 69 -26.94 -11.51 21.50
CA THR A 69 -27.28 -10.64 20.36
C THR A 69 -26.70 -9.23 20.49
N SER A 70 -25.94 -8.95 21.55
CA SER A 70 -25.33 -7.63 21.75
C SER A 70 -24.32 -7.34 20.64
N ALA A 71 -24.35 -6.11 20.13
CA ALA A 71 -23.30 -5.59 19.26
C ALA A 71 -21.94 -5.51 19.97
N GLU A 72 -21.92 -5.47 21.31
CA GLU A 72 -20.70 -5.42 22.13
C GLU A 72 -20.14 -6.81 22.49
N ALA A 73 -20.64 -7.87 21.86
CA ALA A 73 -20.13 -9.20 22.11
C ALA A 73 -18.81 -9.43 21.38
N THR A 74 -17.90 -10.20 21.99
CA THR A 74 -16.69 -10.69 21.32
C THR A 74 -17.09 -11.51 20.10
N LEU A 75 -16.48 -11.26 18.93
CA LEU A 75 -16.79 -11.95 17.68
C LEU A 75 -15.74 -13.02 17.40
N ALA A 76 -16.19 -14.20 16.95
CA ALA A 76 -15.37 -15.12 16.17
C ALA A 76 -15.82 -15.08 14.72
N GLU A 77 -14.92 -14.64 13.85
CA GLU A 77 -15.19 -14.39 12.44
C GLU A 77 -14.58 -15.51 11.60
N PHE A 78 -15.30 -15.93 10.55
CA PHE A 78 -14.85 -16.98 9.64
C PHE A 78 -15.19 -16.62 8.20
N ALA A 79 -14.24 -16.88 7.30
CA ALA A 79 -14.48 -16.94 5.87
C ALA A 79 -13.96 -18.28 5.32
N ILE A 80 -14.75 -18.95 4.49
CA ILE A 80 -14.41 -20.21 3.83
C ILE A 80 -14.49 -19.97 2.32
N SER A 81 -13.37 -20.14 1.61
CA SER A 81 -13.32 -19.91 0.17
C SER A 81 -12.16 -20.67 -0.48
N GLY A 82 -12.41 -21.33 -1.60
CA GLY A 82 -11.37 -21.98 -2.40
C GLY A 82 -10.62 -23.07 -1.66
N GLY A 83 -11.26 -23.75 -0.70
CA GLY A 83 -10.63 -24.77 0.14
C GLY A 83 -9.70 -24.23 1.24
N LYS A 84 -9.70 -22.91 1.48
CA LYS A 84 -9.02 -22.25 2.60
C LYS A 84 -10.04 -21.79 3.64
N ALA A 85 -9.58 -21.65 4.88
CA ALA A 85 -10.35 -21.12 5.99
C ALA A 85 -9.58 -19.96 6.63
N TRP A 86 -10.20 -18.80 6.69
CA TRP A 86 -9.72 -17.63 7.42
C TRP A 86 -10.56 -17.48 8.69
N TYR A 87 -9.91 -17.09 9.78
CA TYR A 87 -10.57 -16.90 11.05
C TYR A 87 -9.89 -15.79 11.85
N ALA A 88 -10.68 -15.10 12.66
CA ALA A 88 -10.17 -14.08 13.56
C ALA A 88 -11.07 -13.93 14.79
N LEU A 89 -10.52 -13.29 15.82
CA LEU A 89 -11.31 -12.73 16.92
C LEU A 89 -11.40 -11.22 16.72
N SER A 90 -12.50 -10.62 17.16
CA SER A 90 -12.67 -9.17 17.12
C SER A 90 -13.33 -8.67 18.41
N THR A 91 -12.75 -7.60 18.96
CA THR A 91 -13.26 -6.83 20.10
C THR A 91 -13.42 -5.34 19.76
N VAL A 92 -13.45 -5.00 18.46
CA VAL A 92 -13.66 -3.63 17.98
C VAL A 92 -14.92 -3.03 18.62
N PRO A 93 -14.80 -1.94 19.41
CA PRO A 93 -15.96 -1.30 20.04
C PRO A 93 -16.98 -0.83 19.00
N PRO A 94 -18.25 -1.29 19.06
CA PRO A 94 -19.19 -1.07 17.97
C PRO A 94 -19.70 0.37 17.92
N GLY A 95 -19.71 0.96 16.73
CA GLY A 95 -20.16 2.33 16.50
C GLY A 95 -19.15 3.39 16.99
N ALA A 96 -17.87 3.02 17.11
CA ALA A 96 -16.79 3.96 17.42
C ALA A 96 -16.47 4.92 16.25
N GLY A 97 -16.91 4.60 15.02
CA GLY A 97 -16.44 5.31 13.83
C GLY A 97 -14.99 4.95 13.56
N ASN A 98 -14.22 5.93 13.08
CA ASN A 98 -12.79 5.76 12.80
C ASN A 98 -11.98 6.01 14.08
N CYS A 99 -11.14 5.06 14.45
CA CYS A 99 -10.26 5.10 15.61
C CYS A 99 -9.06 4.17 15.33
N THR A 100 -7.93 4.46 15.96
CA THR A 100 -6.64 3.82 15.62
C THR A 100 -6.04 3.00 16.76
N SER A 101 -6.77 2.88 17.87
CA SER A 101 -6.45 1.99 18.98
C SER A 101 -7.73 1.55 19.69
N TYR A 102 -7.65 0.42 20.42
CA TYR A 102 -8.75 -0.02 21.27
C TYR A 102 -9.25 1.09 22.21
N ALA A 103 -8.31 1.79 22.87
CA ALA A 103 -8.63 2.80 23.86
C ALA A 103 -9.41 3.97 23.25
N GLU A 104 -9.02 4.42 22.06
CA GLU A 104 -9.76 5.45 21.31
C GLU A 104 -11.16 4.97 20.94
N CYS A 105 -11.27 3.75 20.39
CA CYS A 105 -12.57 3.20 20.01
C CYS A 105 -13.50 3.04 21.21
N ALA A 106 -12.96 2.61 22.35
CA ALA A 106 -13.71 2.43 23.58
C ALA A 106 -14.21 3.77 24.14
N VAL A 107 -13.38 4.82 24.08
CA VAL A 107 -13.78 6.18 24.46
C VAL A 107 -14.83 6.74 23.50
N ALA A 108 -14.62 6.60 22.19
CA ALA A 108 -15.51 7.17 21.16
C ALA A 108 -16.91 6.53 21.19
N SER A 109 -16.97 5.20 21.33
CA SER A 109 -18.24 4.46 21.36
C SER A 109 -18.88 4.37 22.74
N GLY A 110 -18.08 4.52 23.81
CA GLY A 110 -18.49 4.21 25.19
C GLY A 110 -18.70 2.72 25.45
N LYS A 111 -18.14 1.84 24.61
CA LYS A 111 -18.37 0.39 24.61
C LYS A 111 -17.06 -0.37 24.61
N THR A 112 -17.12 -1.66 24.92
CA THR A 112 -15.90 -2.49 25.00
C THR A 112 -15.70 -3.43 23.82
N GLY A 113 -16.75 -3.75 23.07
CA GLY A 113 -16.71 -4.79 22.03
C GLY A 113 -16.42 -6.20 22.57
N TYR A 114 -16.45 -6.39 23.90
CA TYR A 114 -16.03 -7.61 24.56
C TYR A 114 -17.03 -8.04 25.63
N ASN A 115 -17.36 -9.33 25.67
CA ASN A 115 -18.19 -9.90 26.72
C ASN A 115 -17.74 -11.27 27.26
N VAL A 116 -17.03 -12.06 26.46
CA VAL A 116 -16.56 -13.39 26.85
C VAL A 116 -15.19 -13.66 26.27
N ALA A 117 -14.31 -14.25 27.09
CA ALA A 117 -13.02 -14.72 26.62
C ALA A 117 -13.22 -15.84 25.59
N MET A 118 -12.43 -15.80 24.52
CA MET A 118 -12.56 -16.73 23.40
C MET A 118 -11.19 -17.12 22.85
N SER A 119 -11.07 -18.34 22.34
CA SER A 119 -9.91 -18.77 21.56
C SER A 119 -10.35 -19.53 20.32
N ILE A 120 -9.63 -19.39 19.21
CA ILE A 120 -9.77 -20.24 18.02
C ILE A 120 -8.50 -21.05 17.87
N THR A 121 -8.63 -22.37 17.80
CA THR A 121 -7.51 -23.30 17.61
C THR A 121 -7.75 -24.12 16.35
N PRO A 122 -6.95 -23.91 15.29
CA PRO A 122 -7.03 -24.75 14.10
C PRO A 122 -6.53 -26.16 14.42
N ASN A 123 -7.29 -27.17 13.99
CA ASN A 123 -6.88 -28.56 13.96
C ASN A 123 -6.48 -28.91 12.53
N ILE A 124 -5.18 -28.78 12.26
CA ILE A 124 -4.59 -28.94 10.92
C ILE A 124 -4.34 -30.40 10.52
N GLY A 125 -4.46 -31.38 11.44
CA GLY A 125 -4.26 -32.80 11.13
C GLY A 125 -2.95 -33.08 10.37
N ASN A 126 -3.07 -33.69 9.19
CA ASN A 126 -1.95 -33.91 8.24
C ASN A 126 -1.94 -32.89 7.08
N THR A 127 -2.76 -31.85 7.16
CA THR A 127 -2.90 -30.81 6.14
C THR A 127 -1.71 -29.86 6.24
N SER A 128 -1.15 -29.45 5.11
CA SER A 128 -0.17 -28.36 5.05
C SER A 128 -0.87 -27.04 5.35
N ALA A 129 -0.47 -26.38 6.42
CA ALA A 129 -0.92 -25.05 6.81
C ALA A 129 0.30 -24.11 6.84
N ASN A 130 0.08 -22.83 6.53
CA ASN A 130 1.09 -21.80 6.66
C ASN A 130 1.26 -21.40 8.15
N THR A 131 2.31 -20.64 8.45
CA THR A 131 2.67 -20.23 9.82
C THR A 131 1.56 -19.40 10.49
N GLU A 132 0.79 -18.69 9.66
CA GLU A 132 -0.32 -17.81 9.99
C GLU A 132 -1.55 -18.60 10.44
N CYS A 133 -1.61 -19.92 10.18
CA CYS A 133 -2.63 -20.81 10.71
C CYS A 133 -2.29 -21.21 12.17
N ALA A 134 -2.28 -20.22 13.06
CA ALA A 134 -1.95 -20.35 14.47
C ALA A 134 -3.18 -20.17 15.38
N ALA A 135 -3.09 -20.65 16.62
CA ALA A 135 -4.15 -20.41 17.60
C ALA A 135 -4.20 -18.92 17.97
N VAL A 136 -5.40 -18.33 17.96
CA VAL A 136 -5.67 -16.97 18.44
C VAL A 136 -6.46 -17.03 19.74
N THR A 137 -6.13 -16.17 20.70
CA THR A 137 -6.75 -16.15 22.03
C THR A 137 -6.97 -14.72 22.49
N CYS A 138 -8.15 -14.45 23.02
CA CYS A 138 -8.54 -13.17 23.55
C CYS A 138 -9.20 -13.31 24.93
N GLU A 139 -8.50 -12.85 25.97
CA GLU A 139 -8.93 -12.95 27.38
C GLU A 139 -9.35 -11.60 27.99
N SER A 140 -9.14 -10.50 27.27
CA SER A 140 -9.52 -9.14 27.67
C SER A 140 -10.04 -8.37 26.46
N ALA A 141 -10.59 -7.18 26.66
CA ALA A 141 -11.17 -6.41 25.58
C ALA A 141 -10.10 -5.78 24.65
N ASP A 142 -8.88 -5.59 25.14
CA ASP A 142 -7.71 -5.03 24.49
C ASP A 142 -6.64 -6.11 24.17
N CYS A 143 -7.07 -7.34 23.93
CA CYS A 143 -6.18 -8.48 23.74
C CYS A 143 -5.42 -8.42 22.40
N ASP A 144 -4.14 -8.76 22.39
CA ASP A 144 -3.32 -8.80 21.15
C ASP A 144 -3.81 -9.82 20.11
N GLY A 145 -4.64 -10.78 20.51
CA GLY A 145 -5.13 -11.87 19.66
C GLY A 145 -6.45 -11.58 18.93
N ALA A 146 -6.92 -10.33 18.91
CA ALA A 146 -8.15 -9.93 18.25
C ALA A 146 -7.99 -8.59 17.51
N TYR A 147 -8.86 -8.32 16.54
CA TYR A 147 -9.02 -6.97 15.99
C TYR A 147 -9.61 -6.04 17.03
N LEU A 148 -8.93 -4.93 17.27
CA LEU A 148 -9.18 -3.96 18.33
C LEU A 148 -9.77 -2.64 17.83
N TYR A 149 -9.53 -2.29 16.56
CA TYR A 149 -10.01 -1.07 15.90
C TYR A 149 -10.21 -1.30 14.38
N PRO A 150 -10.95 -0.44 13.65
CA PRO A 150 -11.30 -0.68 12.24
C PRO A 150 -10.12 -0.88 11.28
N THR A 151 -8.99 -0.23 11.54
CA THR A 151 -7.76 -0.37 10.73
C THR A 151 -6.77 -1.38 11.32
N ASP A 152 -7.17 -2.12 12.37
CA ASP A 152 -6.33 -3.17 12.97
C ASP A 152 -6.18 -4.38 12.03
N ASN A 153 -6.92 -4.37 10.92
CA ASN A 153 -6.83 -5.35 9.83
C ASN A 153 -5.93 -4.91 8.67
N ALA A 154 -5.09 -3.88 8.82
CA ALA A 154 -4.01 -3.65 7.86
C ALA A 154 -2.97 -4.78 8.00
N SER A 155 -3.30 -5.97 7.51
CA SER A 155 -2.36 -7.07 7.40
C SER A 155 -1.35 -6.66 6.34
N ILE A 156 -0.15 -6.33 6.82
CA ILE A 156 0.99 -6.06 5.95
C ILE A 156 1.30 -7.39 5.25
N SER A 157 0.95 -7.51 3.97
CA SER A 157 1.20 -8.71 3.16
C SER A 157 2.65 -8.81 2.70
N SER A 158 3.32 -7.67 2.61
CA SER A 158 4.76 -7.58 2.41
C SER A 158 5.30 -6.23 2.85
N SER A 159 6.59 -6.17 3.18
CA SER A 159 7.25 -4.89 3.40
C SER A 159 8.74 -4.93 3.09
N PHE A 160 9.29 -3.75 2.81
CA PHE A 160 10.72 -3.51 2.64
C PHE A 160 11.13 -2.25 3.40
N VAL A 161 12.35 -2.23 3.93
CA VAL A 161 12.88 -1.07 4.67
C VAL A 161 14.30 -0.75 4.24
N TYR A 162 14.50 0.51 3.91
CA TYR A 162 15.78 1.18 3.79
C TYR A 162 16.04 1.94 5.08
N SER A 163 17.25 1.81 5.64
CA SER A 163 17.59 2.50 6.89
C SER A 163 19.03 2.97 6.90
N GLY A 164 19.30 4.06 7.62
CA GLY A 164 20.66 4.58 7.74
C GLY A 164 21.20 5.00 6.38
N THR A 165 22.39 4.51 6.01
CA THR A 165 23.01 4.88 4.72
C THR A 165 22.15 4.46 3.54
N ASP A 166 21.43 3.35 3.67
CA ASP A 166 20.57 2.80 2.62
C ASP A 166 19.26 3.58 2.48
N ALA A 167 18.95 4.50 3.40
CA ALA A 167 17.83 5.44 3.30
C ALA A 167 18.23 6.83 2.80
N GLY A 168 19.53 7.15 2.69
CA GLY A 168 19.99 8.47 2.26
C GLY A 168 20.88 9.23 3.24
N SER A 169 21.16 8.70 4.44
CA SER A 169 21.90 9.44 5.48
C SER A 169 23.40 9.58 5.24
N ALA A 170 23.91 8.96 4.18
CA ALA A 170 25.28 9.22 3.77
C ALA A 170 25.41 10.70 3.37
N ALA A 171 26.62 11.25 3.53
CA ALA A 171 26.91 12.58 3.03
C ALA A 171 27.31 12.50 1.56
N GLY A 172 26.90 13.46 0.75
CA GLY A 172 27.41 13.62 -0.59
C GLY A 172 26.76 14.76 -1.34
N THR A 173 26.92 14.74 -2.66
CA THR A 173 26.51 15.83 -3.54
C THR A 173 25.80 15.28 -4.76
N TYR A 174 24.78 15.99 -5.24
CA TYR A 174 24.19 15.76 -6.57
C TYR A 174 24.24 17.06 -7.39
N GLY A 175 24.11 16.93 -8.72
CA GLY A 175 24.08 18.07 -9.63
C GLY A 175 22.65 18.58 -9.87
N LYS A 176 22.26 19.67 -9.21
CA LYS A 176 21.00 20.38 -9.51
C LYS A 176 21.09 21.03 -10.88
N VAL A 177 20.16 20.73 -11.78
CA VAL A 177 20.11 21.37 -13.11
C VAL A 177 19.70 22.83 -12.96
N THR A 178 20.48 23.73 -13.56
CA THR A 178 20.24 25.18 -13.55
C THR A 178 19.87 25.73 -14.93
N GLU A 179 20.26 25.02 -15.99
CA GLU A 179 19.97 25.36 -17.38
C GLU A 179 19.82 24.06 -18.17
N MET A 180 18.66 23.86 -18.79
CA MET A 180 18.33 22.61 -19.51
C MET A 180 19.10 22.50 -20.83
N SER A 181 19.22 23.60 -21.57
CA SER A 181 19.79 23.62 -22.93
C SER A 181 21.25 23.19 -22.98
N SER A 182 22.05 23.61 -22.00
CA SER A 182 23.45 23.20 -21.84
C SER A 182 23.65 22.09 -20.82
N CYS A 183 22.57 21.58 -20.24
CA CYS A 183 22.55 20.68 -19.10
C CYS A 183 23.54 21.07 -18.00
N THR A 184 23.53 22.34 -17.62
CA THR A 184 24.48 22.88 -16.64
C THR A 184 23.97 22.64 -15.24
N THR A 185 24.84 22.10 -14.38
CA THR A 185 24.51 21.74 -13.01
C THR A 185 25.28 22.57 -11.98
N GLU A 186 24.71 22.68 -10.79
CA GLU A 186 25.34 23.20 -9.58
C GLU A 186 25.33 22.11 -8.49
N ASP A 187 26.43 21.93 -7.78
CA ASP A 187 26.53 20.95 -6.70
C ASP A 187 25.63 21.33 -5.53
N VAL A 188 24.76 20.40 -5.12
CA VAL A 188 23.96 20.48 -3.89
C VAL A 188 24.49 19.46 -2.90
N SER A 189 24.84 19.93 -1.69
CA SER A 189 25.30 19.06 -0.60
C SER A 189 24.13 18.55 0.23
N LEU A 190 24.12 17.26 0.49
CA LEU A 190 23.08 16.59 1.27
C LEU A 190 23.55 16.36 2.70
N THR A 191 22.66 16.64 3.66
CA THR A 191 22.88 16.39 5.08
C THR A 191 21.68 15.79 5.79
N ASP A 192 20.54 15.68 5.10
CA ASP A 192 19.33 15.12 5.66
C ASP A 192 19.41 13.58 5.70
N PRO A 193 18.91 12.92 6.76
CA PRO A 193 18.94 11.46 6.89
C PRO A 193 18.25 10.67 5.78
N VAL A 194 17.35 11.28 4.99
CA VAL A 194 16.74 10.65 3.80
C VAL A 194 17.24 11.25 2.48
N GLY A 195 18.42 11.88 2.52
CA GLY A 195 19.10 12.37 1.33
C GLY A 195 18.23 13.33 0.49
N PRO A 196 18.24 13.22 -0.84
CA PRO A 196 17.46 14.09 -1.72
C PRO A 196 15.95 14.01 -1.52
N PHE A 197 15.43 12.95 -0.89
CA PHE A 197 14.00 12.78 -0.66
C PHE A 197 13.48 13.61 0.51
N SER A 198 14.36 14.35 1.18
CA SER A 198 13.98 15.46 2.05
C SER A 198 13.46 16.68 1.29
N GLU A 199 13.81 16.81 0.01
CA GLU A 199 13.29 17.85 -0.89
C GLU A 199 11.95 17.44 -1.53
N GLU A 200 11.42 18.26 -2.42
CA GLU A 200 10.21 17.97 -3.18
C GLU A 200 10.34 16.67 -4.00
N VAL A 201 9.35 15.78 -3.86
CA VAL A 201 9.26 14.53 -4.63
C VAL A 201 7.97 14.43 -5.43
N THR A 202 7.98 13.58 -6.44
CA THR A 202 6.84 13.16 -7.28
C THR A 202 6.77 11.63 -7.29
N MET A 203 5.57 11.07 -7.43
CA MET A 203 5.41 9.67 -7.84
C MET A 203 5.14 9.59 -9.34
N VAL A 204 5.64 8.53 -9.96
CA VAL A 204 5.42 8.19 -11.36
C VAL A 204 4.85 6.78 -11.42
N PHE A 205 3.91 6.60 -12.33
CA PHE A 205 3.17 5.37 -12.55
C PHE A 205 3.30 4.95 -14.01
N ARG A 206 3.58 3.68 -14.26
CA ARG A 206 3.65 3.08 -15.60
C ARG A 206 2.68 1.92 -15.72
N GLY A 207 1.92 1.92 -16.81
CA GLY A 207 0.99 0.85 -17.15
C GLY A 207 1.68 -0.45 -17.58
N PRO A 208 0.94 -1.57 -17.64
CA PRO A 208 -0.50 -1.70 -17.37
C PRO A 208 -0.86 -1.57 -15.89
N MET A 209 -1.69 -0.58 -15.55
CA MET A 209 -2.00 -0.26 -14.15
C MET A 209 -3.38 0.36 -14.01
N ASP A 210 -4.11 -0.05 -12.98
CA ASP A 210 -5.27 0.66 -12.47
C ASP A 210 -4.92 1.37 -11.16
N ILE A 211 -5.22 2.66 -11.06
CA ILE A 211 -4.97 3.55 -9.93
C ILE A 211 -6.31 4.02 -9.40
N TYR A 212 -6.70 3.50 -8.24
CA TYR A 212 -8.02 3.75 -7.64
C TYR A 212 -8.00 4.99 -6.75
N ASN A 213 -7.01 5.05 -5.85
CA ASN A 213 -6.90 6.13 -4.87
C ASN A 213 -5.44 6.50 -4.61
N ILE A 214 -5.20 7.79 -4.36
CA ILE A 214 -3.93 8.29 -3.84
C ILE A 214 -4.22 9.21 -2.66
N GLY A 215 -3.44 9.07 -1.59
CA GLY A 215 -3.38 10.01 -0.48
C GLY A 215 -1.93 10.39 -0.22
N VAL A 216 -1.65 11.69 -0.11
CA VAL A 216 -0.32 12.19 0.28
C VAL A 216 -0.43 12.85 1.64
N PHE A 217 0.46 12.46 2.55
CA PHE A 217 0.47 12.90 3.93
C PHE A 217 1.82 13.52 4.27
N THR A 218 1.81 14.60 5.03
CA THR A 218 3.02 15.21 5.60
C THR A 218 3.04 15.01 7.11
N GLY A 219 4.20 14.63 7.64
CA GLY A 219 4.41 14.37 9.06
C GLY A 219 5.34 15.39 9.69
N SER A 220 5.40 15.36 11.02
CA SER A 220 6.48 15.96 11.80
C SER A 220 6.68 15.17 13.08
N SER A 221 7.88 15.22 13.64
CA SER A 221 8.24 14.41 14.80
C SER A 221 7.26 14.62 15.97
N GLY A 222 6.66 13.53 16.44
CA GLY A 222 5.72 13.53 17.58
C GLY A 222 4.33 14.09 17.28
N SER A 223 3.99 14.33 16.00
CA SER A 223 2.66 14.79 15.58
C SER A 223 2.01 13.81 14.59
N ASP A 224 0.70 13.88 14.48
CA ASP A 224 -0.07 13.12 13.50
C ASP A 224 0.28 13.56 12.07
N TRP A 225 0.13 12.61 11.14
CA TRP A 225 0.40 12.79 9.73
C TRP A 225 -0.84 13.33 9.04
N THR A 226 -0.75 14.52 8.45
CA THR A 226 -1.92 15.23 7.87
C THR A 226 -1.99 14.99 6.36
N LYS A 227 -3.18 14.67 5.85
CA LYS A 227 -3.43 14.53 4.40
C LYS A 227 -3.36 15.91 3.75
N VAL A 228 -2.56 16.04 2.70
CA VAL A 228 -2.33 17.31 1.98
C VAL A 228 -2.74 17.26 0.51
N SER A 229 -2.91 16.05 -0.04
CA SER A 229 -3.41 15.84 -1.40
C SER A 229 -4.15 14.52 -1.49
N THR A 230 -5.12 14.43 -2.39
CA THR A 230 -5.87 13.19 -2.62
C THR A 230 -6.35 13.06 -4.06
N TYR A 231 -6.55 11.82 -4.49
CA TYR A 231 -7.19 11.45 -5.74
C TYR A 231 -8.07 10.21 -5.52
N ASP A 232 -9.22 10.19 -6.17
CA ASP A 232 -10.18 9.09 -6.20
C ASP A 232 -10.77 8.96 -7.62
N SER A 233 -10.45 7.84 -8.28
CA SER A 233 -10.87 7.58 -9.66
C SER A 233 -12.39 7.38 -9.78
N ASP A 234 -12.99 6.72 -8.80
CA ASP A 234 -14.41 6.33 -8.84
C ASP A 234 -15.31 7.52 -8.57
N ALA A 235 -14.90 8.39 -7.64
CA ALA A 235 -15.54 9.67 -7.37
C ALA A 235 -15.24 10.70 -8.48
N GLY A 236 -14.17 10.50 -9.25
CA GLY A 236 -13.69 11.47 -10.23
C GLY A 236 -13.27 12.77 -9.56
N THR A 237 -12.52 12.67 -8.46
CA THR A 237 -12.08 13.83 -7.67
C THR A 237 -10.58 13.82 -7.46
N GLN A 238 -9.98 15.01 -7.44
CA GLN A 238 -8.62 15.23 -7.00
C GLN A 238 -8.55 16.55 -6.20
N ASP A 239 -7.71 16.60 -5.18
CA ASP A 239 -7.43 17.81 -4.40
C ASP A 239 -5.93 17.99 -4.23
N ASN A 240 -5.47 19.23 -4.42
CA ASN A 240 -4.06 19.61 -4.45
C ASN A 240 -3.17 18.62 -5.22
N MET A 241 -3.63 18.15 -6.38
CA MET A 241 -2.93 17.19 -7.22
C MET A 241 -3.24 17.46 -8.68
N VAL A 242 -2.22 17.35 -9.54
CA VAL A 242 -2.35 17.36 -11.00
C VAL A 242 -1.61 16.17 -11.58
N PHE A 243 -2.20 15.53 -12.59
CA PHE A 243 -1.57 14.46 -13.35
C PHE A 243 -0.88 15.05 -14.57
N MET A 244 0.40 14.73 -14.71
CA MET A 244 1.29 15.20 -15.77
C MET A 244 1.88 14.00 -16.50
N ASN A 245 2.44 14.22 -17.68
CA ASN A 245 3.22 13.22 -18.40
C ASN A 245 4.35 13.88 -19.21
N ASN A 246 5.23 13.04 -19.75
CA ASN A 246 6.40 13.44 -20.54
C ASN A 246 6.10 13.52 -22.04
N MET A 247 4.92 14.03 -22.42
CA MET A 247 4.44 14.06 -23.82
C MET A 247 4.34 15.46 -24.44
N ASN A 248 4.62 16.52 -23.69
CA ASN A 248 4.61 17.90 -24.17
C ASN A 248 5.92 18.27 -24.89
N ILE A 249 6.32 17.45 -25.86
CA ILE A 249 7.61 17.58 -26.55
C ILE A 249 7.58 18.80 -27.49
N ASP A 250 8.50 19.73 -27.29
CA ASP A 250 8.70 20.85 -28.22
C ASP A 250 9.60 20.44 -29.41
N TYR A 251 8.98 20.29 -30.58
CA TYR A 251 9.69 19.96 -31.83
C TYR A 251 10.23 21.19 -32.58
N THR A 252 10.07 22.41 -32.05
CA THR A 252 10.60 23.63 -32.66
C THR A 252 12.11 23.80 -32.46
N GLY A 253 12.70 23.01 -31.56
CA GLY A 253 14.12 23.06 -31.19
C GLY A 253 14.41 24.01 -30.02
N ALA A 254 13.38 24.47 -29.30
CA ALA A 254 13.58 25.02 -27.97
C ALA A 254 13.82 23.86 -26.98
N ASP A 255 14.81 24.01 -26.10
CA ASP A 255 15.09 23.05 -25.03
C ASP A 255 14.16 23.34 -23.85
N SER A 256 12.89 22.96 -23.97
CA SER A 256 11.88 23.06 -22.91
C SER A 256 11.60 21.70 -22.27
N SER A 257 11.00 21.71 -21.08
CA SER A 257 10.57 20.48 -20.44
C SER A 257 9.53 19.78 -21.33
N PRO A 258 9.65 18.46 -21.54
CA PRO A 258 8.58 17.65 -22.13
C PRO A 258 7.40 17.41 -21.17
N GLN A 259 7.42 17.97 -19.96
CA GLN A 259 6.31 17.88 -19.01
C GLN A 259 5.09 18.67 -19.50
N GLY A 260 3.92 18.07 -19.36
CA GLY A 260 2.64 18.76 -19.54
C GLY A 260 1.50 18.03 -18.86
N TYR A 261 0.34 18.68 -18.79
CA TYR A 261 -0.87 18.05 -18.25
C TYR A 261 -1.19 16.77 -19.01
N SER A 262 -1.50 15.70 -18.30
CA SER A 262 -1.91 14.45 -18.91
C SER A 262 -3.37 14.51 -19.37
N THR A 263 -3.71 13.82 -20.45
CA THR A 263 -5.10 13.39 -20.69
C THR A 263 -5.57 12.40 -19.63
N SER A 264 -6.88 12.18 -19.52
CA SER A 264 -7.47 11.27 -18.54
C SER A 264 -7.00 9.81 -18.67
N ASP A 265 -6.39 9.42 -19.79
CA ASP A 265 -5.89 8.07 -20.07
C ASP A 265 -4.36 7.99 -20.13
N GLY A 266 -3.64 9.09 -19.86
CA GLY A 266 -2.18 9.09 -19.89
C GLY A 266 -1.55 9.09 -21.28
N THR A 267 -2.35 9.13 -22.35
CA THR A 267 -1.86 8.88 -23.73
C THR A 267 -1.46 10.12 -24.51
N SER A 268 -1.74 11.32 -24.00
CA SER A 268 -1.39 12.57 -24.66
C SER A 268 -1.32 13.75 -23.68
N THR A 269 -1.03 14.93 -24.22
CA THR A 269 -0.98 16.20 -23.47
C THR A 269 -2.33 16.90 -23.53
N ALA A 270 -2.86 17.29 -22.38
CA ALA A 270 -4.03 18.13 -22.22
C ALA A 270 -3.65 19.62 -22.16
N THR A 271 -4.60 20.51 -22.46
CA THR A 271 -4.40 21.96 -22.39
C THR A 271 -4.55 22.53 -20.99
N GLU A 272 -5.15 21.77 -20.08
CA GLU A 272 -5.40 22.15 -18.69
C GLU A 272 -5.42 20.89 -17.81
N SER A 273 -5.36 21.08 -16.48
CA SER A 273 -5.44 19.98 -15.52
C SER A 273 -6.71 19.16 -15.77
N THR A 274 -6.49 17.88 -16.04
CA THR A 274 -7.55 16.91 -16.30
C THR A 274 -7.53 15.87 -15.19
N ILE A 275 -8.70 15.54 -14.66
CA ILE A 275 -8.83 14.45 -13.67
C ILE A 275 -8.47 13.14 -14.37
N PHE A 276 -7.50 12.42 -13.82
CA PHE A 276 -7.07 11.14 -14.36
C PHE A 276 -8.20 10.10 -14.25
N GLY A 277 -8.32 9.25 -15.25
CA GLY A 277 -9.38 8.25 -15.36
C GLY A 277 -9.07 6.94 -14.64
N GLY A 278 -7.87 6.81 -14.07
CA GLY A 278 -7.49 5.67 -13.24
C GLY A 278 -6.88 4.49 -13.97
N THR A 279 -6.73 4.49 -15.29
CA THR A 279 -6.13 3.36 -16.02
C THR A 279 -5.00 3.82 -16.94
N LEU A 280 -3.86 3.14 -16.87
CA LEU A 280 -2.72 3.27 -17.78
C LEU A 280 -2.57 2.00 -18.61
N ALA A 281 -2.47 2.16 -19.93
CA ALA A 281 -2.28 1.04 -20.85
C ALA A 281 -0.86 0.47 -20.83
N ASP A 282 -0.72 -0.79 -21.25
CA ASP A 282 0.57 -1.37 -21.65
C ASP A 282 1.09 -0.71 -22.94
N ALA A 283 2.34 -0.98 -23.30
CA ALA A 283 2.98 -0.45 -24.50
C ALA A 283 2.21 -0.86 -25.78
N SER A 284 2.04 0.04 -26.74
CA SER A 284 1.36 -0.29 -28.00
C SER A 284 2.26 -1.06 -28.99
N ASP A 285 3.57 -0.79 -29.00
CA ASP A 285 4.55 -1.44 -29.88
C ASP A 285 5.99 -1.36 -29.32
N VAL A 286 6.41 -2.44 -28.65
CA VAL A 286 7.77 -2.58 -28.09
C VAL A 286 8.87 -2.70 -29.15
N SER A 287 8.53 -2.84 -30.44
CA SER A 287 9.52 -2.89 -31.52
C SER A 287 10.04 -1.51 -31.94
N VAL A 288 9.36 -0.43 -31.53
CA VAL A 288 9.77 0.95 -31.83
C VAL A 288 10.82 1.40 -30.83
N THR A 289 12.10 1.16 -31.12
CA THR A 289 13.19 1.64 -30.28
C THR A 289 13.14 3.15 -30.12
N GLY A 290 13.06 3.63 -28.87
CA GLY A 290 12.94 5.05 -28.55
C GLY A 290 11.54 5.64 -28.80
N GLY A 291 10.51 4.80 -28.93
CA GLY A 291 9.12 5.24 -29.09
C GLY A 291 8.57 6.01 -27.88
N GLY A 292 9.16 5.83 -26.70
CA GLY A 292 8.79 6.50 -25.45
C GLY A 292 7.56 5.87 -24.78
N PRO A 293 6.99 6.58 -23.79
CA PRO A 293 5.79 6.16 -23.05
C PRO A 293 4.60 5.88 -23.97
N CYS A 294 3.76 4.92 -23.58
CA CYS A 294 2.64 4.34 -24.36
C CYS A 294 3.02 3.63 -25.68
N VAL A 295 4.18 3.91 -26.27
CA VAL A 295 4.61 3.28 -27.53
C VAL A 295 5.51 2.09 -27.23
N SER A 296 6.72 2.33 -26.75
CA SER A 296 7.70 1.28 -26.49
C SER A 296 7.71 0.81 -25.03
N THR A 297 7.26 1.67 -24.12
CA THR A 297 7.00 1.35 -22.72
C THR A 297 5.51 1.53 -22.42
N GLY A 298 5.05 1.09 -21.25
CA GLY A 298 3.68 1.38 -20.80
C GLY A 298 3.36 2.87 -20.82
N CYS A 299 2.08 3.22 -20.77
CA CYS A 299 1.70 4.61 -20.57
C CYS A 299 2.15 5.10 -19.20
N GLU A 300 2.64 6.33 -19.13
CA GLU A 300 3.26 6.88 -17.92
C GLU A 300 2.63 8.22 -17.56
N VAL A 301 2.35 8.38 -16.27
CA VAL A 301 1.95 9.67 -15.68
C VAL A 301 2.72 9.89 -14.39
N ASN A 302 3.02 11.16 -14.09
CA ASN A 302 3.53 11.58 -12.79
C ASN A 302 2.53 12.51 -12.09
N ILE A 303 2.60 12.60 -10.77
CA ILE A 303 1.74 13.47 -9.97
C ILE A 303 2.53 14.64 -9.37
N MET A 304 1.97 15.84 -9.45
CA MET A 304 2.51 17.05 -8.82
C MET A 304 1.43 17.70 -7.98
N THR A 305 1.78 18.66 -7.12
CA THR A 305 0.77 19.52 -6.47
C THR A 305 0.09 20.43 -7.50
N ALA A 306 -1.04 21.04 -7.12
CA ALA A 306 -1.72 22.01 -7.99
C ALA A 306 -1.04 23.38 -8.06
N THR A 307 0.07 23.57 -7.35
CA THR A 307 0.77 24.85 -7.24
C THR A 307 1.86 24.94 -8.30
N ASN A 308 1.72 25.89 -9.23
CA ASN A 308 2.75 26.16 -10.23
C ASN A 308 3.96 26.83 -9.58
N CYS A 309 5.16 26.46 -10.01
CA CYS A 309 6.41 27.05 -9.50
C CYS A 309 6.44 28.58 -9.67
N ALA A 310 5.83 29.12 -10.73
CA ALA A 310 5.81 30.55 -11.01
C ALA A 310 4.84 31.35 -10.11
N ASP A 311 3.91 30.68 -9.42
CA ASP A 311 2.90 31.33 -8.58
C ASP A 311 3.37 31.58 -7.13
N GLU A 312 4.47 30.93 -6.71
CA GLU A 312 5.08 31.05 -5.38
C GLU A 312 6.55 31.52 -5.49
N ASP A 313 7.40 31.25 -4.48
CA ASP A 313 8.82 31.64 -4.44
C ASP A 313 9.72 30.86 -5.44
N GLY A 314 9.14 30.17 -6.41
CA GLY A 314 9.87 29.32 -7.36
C GLY A 314 10.14 27.92 -6.84
N CYS A 315 10.60 27.05 -7.75
CA CYS A 315 11.02 25.70 -7.44
C CYS A 315 12.55 25.57 -7.43
N ILE A 316 13.07 24.59 -6.67
CA ILE A 316 14.50 24.22 -6.75
C ILE A 316 14.78 23.64 -8.14
N GLY A 317 15.92 24.05 -8.72
CA GLY A 317 16.40 23.58 -10.02
C GLY A 317 15.72 24.27 -11.19
N TYR A 318 15.93 23.74 -12.39
CA TYR A 318 15.27 24.19 -13.61
C TYR A 318 13.77 23.88 -13.56
N TYR A 319 12.98 24.83 -14.05
CA TYR A 319 11.56 24.65 -14.39
C TYR A 319 11.15 25.67 -15.46
N ASP A 320 10.12 25.35 -16.22
CA ASP A 320 9.44 26.27 -17.13
C ASP A 320 7.97 26.45 -16.71
N ASP A 321 7.12 26.96 -17.61
CA ASP A 321 5.70 27.21 -17.34
C ASP A 321 4.91 25.94 -16.95
N MET A 322 5.42 24.74 -17.26
CA MET A 322 4.86 23.45 -16.85
C MET A 322 5.53 22.88 -15.59
N GLY A 323 6.29 23.69 -14.86
CA GLY A 323 6.84 23.35 -13.56
C GLY A 323 5.80 23.49 -12.44
N PHE A 324 5.56 22.38 -11.73
CA PHE A 324 4.74 22.37 -10.52
C PHE A 324 5.57 21.96 -9.30
N HIS A 325 5.12 22.34 -8.11
CA HIS A 325 5.74 21.87 -6.87
C HIS A 325 5.45 20.38 -6.65
N GLY A 326 6.45 19.64 -6.16
CA GLY A 326 6.25 18.33 -5.57
C GLY A 326 5.88 18.43 -4.09
N TRP A 327 5.90 17.31 -3.38
CA TRP A 327 5.69 17.31 -1.92
C TRP A 327 7.02 17.37 -1.18
N ASP A 328 7.25 18.46 -0.47
CA ASP A 328 8.49 18.76 0.25
C ASP A 328 8.56 18.16 1.67
N GLY A 329 9.75 18.19 2.28
CA GLY A 329 9.99 17.89 3.70
C GLY A 329 10.60 16.51 3.98
N GLY A 330 11.24 16.32 5.14
CA GLY A 330 11.89 15.04 5.49
C GLY A 330 10.95 13.96 6.02
N MET A 331 9.67 14.27 6.27
CA MET A 331 8.67 13.33 6.75
C MET A 331 7.42 13.41 5.87
N LYS A 332 7.29 12.47 4.93
CA LYS A 332 6.16 12.40 3.99
C LYS A 332 5.78 10.95 3.69
N MET A 333 4.51 10.75 3.36
CA MET A 333 3.96 9.42 3.12
C MET A 333 3.02 9.45 1.94
N PHE A 334 3.18 8.49 1.05
CA PHE A 334 2.32 8.30 -0.11
C PHE A 334 1.60 6.97 0.02
N VAL A 335 0.28 7.03 -0.04
CA VAL A 335 -0.61 5.86 0.02
C VAL A 335 -1.27 5.72 -1.33
N THR A 336 -1.06 4.59 -2.01
CA THR A 336 -1.57 4.35 -3.37
C THR A 336 -2.31 3.01 -3.43
N LYS A 337 -3.59 3.05 -3.78
CA LYS A 337 -4.39 1.84 -4.04
C LYS A 337 -4.35 1.54 -5.54
N VAL A 338 -3.74 0.42 -5.89
CA VAL A 338 -3.44 0.08 -7.28
C VAL A 338 -3.70 -1.40 -7.58
N MET A 339 -3.87 -1.70 -8.86
CA MET A 339 -3.76 -3.05 -9.43
C MET A 339 -2.81 -2.97 -10.62
N MET A 340 -2.02 -4.02 -10.84
CA MET A 340 -1.04 -4.14 -11.92
C MET A 340 -1.45 -5.30 -12.84
N PRO A 341 -2.51 -5.17 -13.66
CA PRO A 341 -3.01 -6.25 -14.50
C PRO A 341 -1.98 -6.71 -15.53
N THR A 342 -2.09 -7.97 -15.96
CA THR A 342 -1.18 -8.53 -16.97
C THR A 342 -1.42 -7.91 -18.34
N GLY A 343 -0.39 -7.25 -18.87
CA GLY A 343 -0.33 -6.73 -20.22
C GLY A 343 0.15 -7.76 -21.24
N SER A 344 0.01 -7.44 -22.52
CA SER A 344 0.33 -8.34 -23.63
C SER A 344 1.60 -7.98 -24.40
N THR A 345 2.23 -6.85 -24.08
CA THR A 345 3.36 -6.30 -24.83
C THR A 345 4.58 -6.13 -23.92
N ALA A 346 4.81 -4.97 -23.32
CA ALA A 346 5.92 -4.77 -22.40
C ALA A 346 5.64 -5.53 -21.10
N ASN A 347 4.42 -5.37 -20.55
CA ASN A 347 3.99 -6.00 -19.32
C ASN A 347 4.91 -5.70 -18.12
N LEU A 348 5.39 -4.45 -18.04
CA LEU A 348 6.34 -3.97 -17.03
C LEU A 348 5.73 -2.79 -16.23
N PRO A 349 4.61 -2.97 -15.51
CA PRO A 349 4.07 -1.89 -14.70
C PRO A 349 5.06 -1.52 -13.58
N ALA A 350 5.05 -0.24 -13.22
CA ALA A 350 5.97 0.27 -12.22
C ALA A 350 5.39 1.47 -11.48
N ILE A 351 5.77 1.59 -10.21
CA ILE A 351 5.59 2.76 -9.37
C ILE A 351 6.97 3.15 -8.86
N TRP A 352 7.40 4.36 -9.16
CA TRP A 352 8.65 4.90 -8.65
C TRP A 352 8.50 6.34 -8.21
N MET A 353 9.41 6.78 -7.36
CA MET A 353 9.47 8.11 -6.81
C MET A 353 10.74 8.79 -7.28
N LEU A 354 10.60 10.04 -7.69
CA LEU A 354 11.69 10.90 -8.14
C LEU A 354 11.72 12.18 -7.32
N ASN A 355 12.90 12.79 -7.19
CA ASN A 355 12.96 14.20 -6.85
C ASN A 355 12.22 15.01 -7.94
N ALA A 356 11.38 15.96 -7.54
CA ALA A 356 10.50 16.73 -8.42
C ALA A 356 11.26 17.49 -9.51
N GLN A 357 12.53 17.84 -9.27
CA GLN A 357 13.42 18.42 -10.27
C GLN A 357 13.54 17.56 -11.54
N VAL A 358 13.46 16.24 -11.42
CA VAL A 358 13.64 15.32 -12.55
C VAL A 358 12.58 15.52 -13.61
N VAL A 359 11.32 15.57 -13.18
CA VAL A 359 10.19 15.75 -14.09
C VAL A 359 10.07 17.19 -14.55
N ARG A 360 10.40 18.18 -13.70
CA ARG A 360 10.40 19.61 -14.09
C ARG A 360 11.44 19.96 -15.15
N ALA A 361 12.54 19.23 -15.17
CA ALA A 361 13.51 19.27 -16.26
C ALA A 361 13.08 18.29 -17.36
N SER A 362 13.93 17.33 -17.75
CA SER A 362 13.59 16.29 -18.72
C SER A 362 13.79 14.92 -18.09
N GLN A 363 12.70 14.21 -17.76
CA GLN A 363 12.75 12.91 -17.05
C GLN A 363 13.71 11.90 -17.70
N TYR A 364 13.72 11.84 -19.04
CA TYR A 364 14.56 10.92 -19.82
C TYR A 364 15.71 11.63 -20.57
N GLY A 365 16.11 12.81 -20.10
CA GLY A 365 17.16 13.62 -20.72
C GLY A 365 17.96 14.39 -19.69
N CYS A 366 18.13 15.70 -19.88
CA CYS A 366 18.82 16.51 -18.88
C CYS A 366 18.00 16.66 -17.60
N ASN A 367 18.48 16.04 -16.53
CA ASN A 367 17.90 16.13 -15.20
C ASN A 367 18.96 15.84 -14.12
N CYS A 368 18.57 15.95 -12.85
CA CYS A 368 19.47 15.71 -11.73
C CYS A 368 19.63 14.23 -11.33
N ARG A 369 18.82 13.29 -11.84
CA ARG A 369 18.88 11.85 -11.48
C ARG A 369 20.13 11.20 -12.06
N GLY A 370 20.62 11.62 -13.21
CA GLY A 370 21.81 11.00 -13.82
C GLY A 370 21.53 9.62 -14.42
N GLU A 371 22.58 8.88 -14.78
CA GLU A 371 22.47 7.63 -15.54
C GLU A 371 23.01 6.41 -14.77
N GLY A 372 22.39 5.25 -15.02
CA GLY A 372 22.85 3.97 -14.46
C GLY A 372 22.65 3.90 -12.95
N SER A 373 23.65 3.37 -12.25
CA SER A 373 23.65 3.24 -10.79
C SER A 373 23.92 4.56 -10.06
N GLU A 374 24.44 5.57 -10.74
CA GLU A 374 24.54 6.93 -10.21
C GLU A 374 23.15 7.56 -10.27
N GLY A 375 22.48 7.59 -9.12
CA GLY A 375 21.11 8.06 -8.97
C GLY A 375 20.96 9.56 -8.78
N GLY A 376 22.04 10.34 -8.72
CA GLY A 376 22.00 11.80 -8.69
C GLY A 376 21.02 12.35 -7.62
N CYS A 377 20.00 13.11 -7.95
CA CYS A 377 18.99 13.54 -6.96
C CYS A 377 18.02 12.44 -6.49
N GLY A 378 18.28 11.17 -6.80
CA GLY A 378 17.58 10.00 -6.30
C GLY A 378 16.43 9.50 -7.18
N GLU A 379 16.31 8.18 -7.25
CA GLU A 379 15.16 7.44 -7.79
C GLU A 379 14.89 6.22 -6.91
N LEU A 380 13.65 6.08 -6.43
CA LEU A 380 13.20 4.93 -5.65
C LEU A 380 12.11 4.21 -6.41
N ASP A 381 12.40 3.00 -6.85
CA ASP A 381 11.37 2.08 -7.31
C ASP A 381 10.62 1.59 -6.08
N VAL A 382 9.34 1.92 -5.99
CA VAL A 382 8.48 1.46 -4.89
C VAL A 382 7.98 0.06 -5.20
N ALA A 383 7.48 -0.15 -6.40
CA ALA A 383 6.98 -1.44 -6.87
C ALA A 383 7.15 -1.51 -8.39
N GLU A 384 8.23 -2.16 -8.85
CA GLU A 384 8.52 -2.34 -10.27
C GLU A 384 8.56 -3.81 -10.65
N VAL A 385 7.84 -4.18 -11.71
CA VAL A 385 8.11 -5.45 -12.40
C VAL A 385 9.37 -5.28 -13.24
N ILE A 386 10.48 -5.86 -12.80
CA ILE A 386 11.75 -5.85 -13.52
C ILE A 386 11.89 -7.06 -14.45
N GLU A 387 12.65 -6.87 -15.52
CA GLU A 387 12.89 -7.87 -16.57
C GLU A 387 13.62 -9.14 -16.10
N THR A 388 14.29 -9.10 -14.94
CA THR A 388 14.97 -10.27 -14.37
C THR A 388 13.99 -11.31 -13.85
N ASN A 389 12.76 -10.92 -13.50
CA ASN A 389 11.67 -11.85 -13.23
C ASN A 389 10.89 -12.14 -14.52
N THR A 390 11.28 -13.21 -15.22
CA THR A 390 10.62 -13.62 -16.48
C THR A 390 9.16 -14.04 -16.32
N ALA A 391 8.70 -14.37 -15.10
CA ALA A 391 7.29 -14.64 -14.83
C ALA A 391 6.47 -13.34 -14.68
N GLN A 392 7.13 -12.20 -14.41
CA GLN A 392 6.52 -10.89 -14.25
C GLN A 392 5.37 -10.88 -13.22
N ASP A 393 5.46 -11.75 -12.21
CA ASP A 393 4.45 -12.03 -11.18
C ASP A 393 4.81 -11.45 -9.80
N LYS A 394 5.91 -10.69 -9.72
CA LYS A 394 6.41 -10.04 -8.51
C LYS A 394 6.91 -8.63 -8.83
N VAL A 395 6.96 -7.80 -7.80
CA VAL A 395 7.53 -6.45 -7.86
C VAL A 395 8.79 -6.34 -7.01
N SER A 396 9.68 -5.46 -7.46
CA SER A 396 10.97 -5.15 -6.85
C SER A 396 10.97 -3.70 -6.36
N THR A 397 11.90 -3.41 -5.45
CA THR A 397 12.22 -2.05 -5.01
C THR A 397 13.73 -1.85 -5.12
N HIS A 398 14.15 -0.69 -5.60
CA HIS A 398 15.54 -0.26 -5.66
C HIS A 398 15.63 1.22 -5.31
N TYR A 399 16.66 1.60 -4.58
CA TYR A 399 16.96 3.01 -4.36
C TYR A 399 18.30 3.36 -5.02
N TYR A 400 18.26 4.21 -6.04
CA TYR A 400 19.42 4.69 -6.77
C TYR A 400 19.98 5.95 -6.10
N PHE A 401 21.23 5.85 -5.62
CA PHE A 401 21.84 6.87 -4.77
C PHE A 401 22.60 7.96 -5.52
N TYR A 402 22.62 9.16 -4.93
CA TYR A 402 23.31 10.32 -5.46
C TYR A 402 24.81 10.12 -5.75
N ASP A 403 25.47 9.20 -5.07
CA ASP A 403 26.89 8.90 -5.26
C ASP A 403 27.15 7.54 -5.96
N GLY A 404 26.09 6.82 -6.32
CA GLY A 404 26.15 5.50 -6.95
C GLY A 404 26.87 4.40 -6.16
N SER A 405 27.23 4.67 -4.91
CA SER A 405 28.01 3.74 -4.06
C SER A 405 27.13 2.68 -3.40
N VAL A 406 25.83 2.94 -3.31
CA VAL A 406 24.81 2.06 -2.75
C VAL A 406 23.67 1.96 -3.76
N SER A 407 23.23 0.75 -4.06
CA SER A 407 21.98 0.52 -4.80
C SER A 407 21.26 -0.62 -4.07
N PRO A 408 20.80 -0.39 -2.83
CA PRO A 408 20.15 -1.42 -2.07
C PRO A 408 18.81 -1.73 -2.74
N GLY A 409 18.46 -3.01 -2.77
CA GLY A 409 17.27 -3.46 -3.47
C GLY A 409 16.62 -4.64 -2.77
N GLY A 410 15.31 -4.73 -2.97
CA GLY A 410 14.48 -5.87 -2.63
C GLY A 410 13.92 -6.45 -3.92
N ASP A 411 14.74 -7.19 -4.66
CA ASP A 411 14.26 -7.92 -5.83
C ASP A 411 13.12 -8.84 -5.42
N ASN A 412 11.99 -8.75 -6.11
CA ASN A 412 10.85 -9.64 -5.91
C ASN A 412 10.29 -9.63 -4.47
N TYR A 413 10.32 -8.47 -3.79
CA TYR A 413 9.94 -8.36 -2.38
C TYR A 413 8.47 -8.62 -2.11
N ALA A 414 7.60 -8.34 -3.10
CA ALA A 414 6.15 -8.50 -3.00
C ALA A 414 5.57 -9.19 -4.26
N SER A 415 4.38 -9.75 -4.11
CA SER A 415 3.64 -10.32 -5.25
C SER A 415 3.10 -9.18 -6.10
N ARG A 416 3.08 -9.35 -7.43
CA ARG A 416 2.42 -8.38 -8.30
C ARG A 416 0.89 -8.48 -8.09
N PRO A 417 0.19 -7.37 -7.83
CA PRO A 417 -1.26 -7.37 -7.64
C PRO A 417 -2.00 -7.48 -8.99
N THR A 418 -2.11 -8.69 -9.56
CA THR A 418 -2.73 -8.89 -10.89
C THR A 418 -4.24 -9.02 -10.87
N ASP A 419 -4.79 -9.63 -9.80
CA ASP A 419 -6.18 -10.09 -9.76
C ASP A 419 -7.04 -9.31 -8.73
N SER A 420 -6.40 -8.54 -7.87
CA SER A 420 -7.04 -7.71 -6.84
C SER A 420 -6.17 -6.50 -6.55
N ALA A 421 -6.81 -5.39 -6.19
CA ALA A 421 -6.10 -4.19 -5.76
C ALA A 421 -5.39 -4.42 -4.42
N VAL A 422 -4.25 -3.75 -4.24
CA VAL A 422 -3.50 -3.64 -2.99
C VAL A 422 -3.25 -2.16 -2.70
N THR A 423 -2.88 -1.85 -1.46
CA THR A 423 -2.49 -0.50 -1.07
C THR A 423 -1.01 -0.48 -0.72
N TYR A 424 -0.19 0.22 -1.50
CA TYR A 424 1.18 0.53 -1.12
C TYR A 424 1.23 1.78 -0.25
N VAL A 425 1.87 1.70 0.90
CA VAL A 425 2.20 2.86 1.74
C VAL A 425 3.72 3.03 1.73
N THR A 426 4.19 4.13 1.15
CA THR A 426 5.60 4.53 1.11
C THR A 426 5.82 5.64 2.11
N ILE A 427 6.58 5.38 3.17
CA ILE A 427 6.85 6.28 4.29
C ILE A 427 8.32 6.72 4.19
N ILE A 428 8.53 8.03 4.15
CA ILE A 428 9.85 8.65 4.27
C ILE A 428 9.87 9.33 5.64
N ASP A 429 10.85 8.98 6.47
CA ASP A 429 11.01 9.52 7.81
C ASP A 429 12.49 9.86 8.06
N ASN A 430 12.79 11.15 8.17
CA ASN A 430 14.13 11.65 8.44
C ASN A 430 14.52 11.67 9.93
N SER A 431 13.72 11.09 10.82
CA SER A 431 14.09 10.96 12.22
C SER A 431 15.27 9.99 12.43
N GLY A 432 16.03 10.20 13.50
CA GLY A 432 17.18 9.35 13.84
C GLY A 432 18.22 9.31 12.72
N THR A 433 18.45 8.14 12.14
CA THR A 433 19.36 7.92 11.01
C THR A 433 18.66 7.85 9.66
N GLY A 434 17.37 8.17 9.58
CA GLY A 434 16.58 8.12 8.35
C GLY A 434 16.09 6.73 8.00
N MET A 435 14.88 6.69 7.45
CA MET A 435 14.21 5.49 6.97
C MET A 435 13.37 5.80 5.72
N ILE A 436 13.33 4.84 4.80
CA ILE A 436 12.26 4.71 3.82
C ILE A 436 11.63 3.33 3.98
N LYS A 437 10.34 3.27 4.31
CA LYS A 437 9.58 2.03 4.49
C LYS A 437 8.53 1.91 3.40
N ILE A 438 8.45 0.74 2.78
CA ILE A 438 7.39 0.39 1.83
C ILE A 438 6.63 -0.77 2.45
N ILE A 439 5.32 -0.62 2.62
CA ILE A 439 4.42 -1.71 3.04
C ILE A 439 3.33 -1.91 1.99
N GLU A 440 2.95 -3.17 1.81
CA GLU A 440 1.78 -3.57 1.05
C GLU A 440 0.68 -3.99 2.02
N LEU A 441 -0.50 -3.39 1.89
CA LEU A 441 -1.71 -3.73 2.61
C LEU A 441 -2.73 -4.31 1.63
N GLY A 442 -3.77 -4.99 2.14
CA GLY A 442 -4.93 -5.34 1.34
C GLY A 442 -5.58 -4.09 0.73
N GLY A 443 -6.21 -4.26 -0.44
CA GLY A 443 -6.80 -3.14 -1.18
C GLY A 443 -7.86 -2.33 -0.41
N ASP A 444 -8.51 -2.94 0.58
CA ASP A 444 -9.56 -2.31 1.38
C ASP A 444 -9.14 -2.05 2.84
N ASP A 445 -7.86 -2.26 3.16
CA ASP A 445 -7.36 -2.16 4.54
C ASP A 445 -6.98 -0.71 4.95
N PHE A 446 -7.05 0.24 4.00
CA PHE A 446 -6.79 1.66 4.25
C PHE A 446 -8.01 2.53 3.91
N ASP A 447 -8.41 3.39 4.84
CA ASP A 447 -9.50 4.36 4.66
C ASP A 447 -8.97 5.67 4.06
N PHE A 448 -9.16 5.87 2.74
CA PHE A 448 -8.75 7.10 2.05
C PHE A 448 -9.57 8.35 2.43
N SER A 449 -10.67 8.20 3.17
CA SER A 449 -11.48 9.34 3.61
C SER A 449 -10.86 10.10 4.78
N VAL A 450 -9.88 9.53 5.49
CA VAL A 450 -9.25 10.16 6.66
C VAL A 450 -8.47 11.41 6.29
N ASP A 451 -8.57 12.46 7.11
CA ASP A 451 -7.78 13.69 6.94
C ASP A 451 -6.42 13.63 7.65
N SER A 452 -6.23 12.64 8.53
CA SER A 452 -4.98 12.44 9.26
C SER A 452 -4.82 11.00 9.71
N ILE A 453 -3.58 10.58 9.92
CA ILE A 453 -3.20 9.28 10.49
C ILE A 453 -2.39 9.55 11.76
N SER A 454 -2.71 8.84 12.85
CA SER A 454 -2.05 9.08 14.13
C SER A 454 -0.56 8.72 14.06
N SER A 455 0.28 9.46 14.79
CA SER A 455 1.72 9.16 14.86
C SER A 455 1.98 7.74 15.38
N SER A 456 1.11 7.23 16.25
CA SER A 456 1.16 5.85 16.75
C SER A 456 0.92 4.82 15.67
N THR A 457 -0.08 5.01 14.78
CA THR A 457 -0.31 4.09 13.67
C THR A 457 0.86 4.03 12.72
N VAL A 458 1.42 5.20 12.35
CA VAL A 458 2.60 5.24 11.48
C VAL A 458 3.80 4.58 12.17
N SER A 459 3.97 4.77 13.48
CA SER A 459 5.02 4.07 14.24
C SER A 459 4.84 2.55 14.20
N THR A 460 3.61 2.05 14.33
CA THR A 460 3.32 0.61 14.18
C THR A 460 3.70 0.08 12.80
N TRP A 461 3.43 0.83 11.72
CA TRP A 461 3.83 0.45 10.37
C TRP A 461 5.33 0.47 10.14
N ILE A 462 6.02 1.46 10.74
CA ILE A 462 7.47 1.57 10.72
C ILE A 462 8.12 0.37 11.45
N ASP A 463 7.62 0.04 12.64
CA ASP A 463 8.15 -1.02 13.50
C ASP A 463 7.73 -2.43 13.07
N ALA A 464 6.73 -2.54 12.18
CA ALA A 464 6.27 -3.82 11.66
C ALA A 464 7.42 -4.60 11.02
N SER A 465 7.47 -5.90 11.33
CA SER A 465 8.49 -6.80 10.80
C SER A 465 8.53 -6.77 9.28
N VAL A 466 9.74 -6.91 8.74
CA VAL A 466 9.94 -7.07 7.30
C VAL A 466 9.39 -8.43 6.89
N GLU A 467 8.29 -8.40 6.14
CA GLU A 467 7.72 -9.58 5.49
C GLU A 467 8.12 -9.52 4.02
N ASN A 468 9.29 -10.07 3.70
CA ASN A 468 9.71 -10.19 2.30
C ASN A 468 9.43 -11.64 1.86
N LEU A 469 8.92 -11.83 0.65
CA LEU A 469 8.75 -13.15 0.04
C LEU A 469 10.06 -13.98 -0.05
N LEU A 470 11.21 -13.39 0.25
CA LEU A 470 12.53 -14.03 0.27
C LEU A 470 13.11 -14.30 1.67
N SER A 471 12.42 -13.96 2.78
CA SER A 471 12.89 -14.25 4.15
C SER A 471 12.55 -15.65 4.64
#